data_AF-A0A1I6G0R0-F1
#
_entry.id   AF-A0A1I6G0R0-F1
#
_cell.length_a   1.000
_cell.length_b   1.000
_cell.length_c   1.000
_cell.angle_alpha   90.00
_cell.angle_beta   90.00
_cell.angle_gamma   90.00
#
_symmetry.space_group_name_H-M   'P 1'
#
loop_
_entity.id
_entity.type
_entity.pdbx_description
1 polymer ?
#
loop_
_entity_poly.entity_id
_entity_poly.type
_entity_poly.pdbx_seq_one_letter_code
_entity_poly.pdbx_strand_id
1 'polypeptide(L)'
;MEVNFPGSSELFAFYLNLALRSDSKDEFIEALGKLSRMKGMTEISEKTGLSRTSLYKALKPGANPEFRTIVKILTALGVRCIVESDAIPLDV
;
A
#
# COMPACT_ATOMS: atom_id res chain seq x y z
N MET A 1 -14.73 -20.44 -17.23
CA MET A 1 -13.74 -19.99 -16.24
C MET A 1 -14.50 -19.39 -15.09
N GLU A 2 -14.46 -19.99 -13.91
CA GLU A 2 -14.92 -19.29 -12.71
C GLU A 2 -13.98 -18.10 -12.50
N VAL A 3 -14.54 -16.89 -12.54
CA VAL A 3 -13.81 -15.70 -12.17
C VAL A 3 -13.74 -15.72 -10.64
N ASN A 4 -12.64 -16.22 -10.08
CA ASN A 4 -12.40 -16.11 -8.66
C ASN A 4 -12.14 -14.65 -8.34
N PHE A 5 -13.05 -14.02 -7.60
CA PHE A 5 -12.86 -12.63 -7.19
C PHE A 5 -11.70 -12.57 -6.17
N PRO A 6 -10.66 -11.76 -6.42
CA PRO A 6 -9.55 -11.62 -5.49
C PRO A 6 -10.04 -11.14 -4.12
N GLY A 7 -9.43 -11.67 -3.06
CA GLY A 7 -9.61 -11.16 -1.71
C GLY A 7 -9.15 -9.71 -1.57
N SER A 8 -9.46 -9.07 -0.43
CA SER A 8 -9.11 -7.66 -0.22
C SER A 8 -7.61 -7.39 -0.30
N SER A 9 -6.77 -8.34 0.15
CA SER A 9 -5.30 -8.24 0.11
C SER A 9 -4.75 -8.28 -1.30
N GLU A 10 -5.30 -9.13 -2.15
CA GLU A 10 -4.91 -9.34 -3.54
C GLU A 10 -5.27 -8.11 -4.37
N LEU A 11 -6.46 -7.54 -4.15
CA LEU A 11 -6.84 -6.25 -4.73
C LEU A 11 -5.90 -5.12 -4.26
N PHE A 12 -5.55 -5.06 -2.98
CA PHE A 12 -4.62 -4.06 -2.48
C PHE A 12 -3.23 -4.17 -3.12
N ALA A 13 -2.70 -5.39 -3.24
CA ALA A 13 -1.43 -5.64 -3.91
C ALA A 13 -1.48 -5.20 -5.38
N PHE A 14 -2.54 -5.55 -6.11
CA PHE A 14 -2.73 -5.13 -7.48
C PHE A 14 -2.72 -3.60 -7.64
N TYR A 15 -3.49 -2.88 -6.82
CA TYR A 15 -3.54 -1.42 -6.88
C TYR A 15 -2.20 -0.76 -6.54
N LEU A 16 -1.48 -1.28 -5.54
CA LEU A 16 -0.16 -0.76 -5.16
C LEU A 16 0.90 -1.03 -6.23
N ASN A 17 0.88 -2.22 -6.84
CA ASN A 17 1.77 -2.55 -7.95
C ASN A 17 1.48 -1.69 -9.19
N LEU A 18 0.21 -1.42 -9.48
CA LEU A 18 -0.16 -0.50 -10.57
C LEU A 18 0.40 0.90 -10.30
N ALA A 19 0.32 1.39 -9.06
CA ALA A 19 0.88 2.69 -8.68
C ALA A 19 2.42 2.71 -8.66
N LEU A 20 3.08 1.56 -8.43
CA LEU A 20 4.55 1.46 -8.53
C LEU A 20 5.06 1.45 -9.97
N ARG A 21 4.21 1.10 -10.94
CA ARG A 21 4.56 1.14 -12.37
C ARG A 21 4.56 2.54 -12.95
N SER A 22 3.98 3.53 -12.25
CA SER A 22 4.14 4.92 -12.64
C SER A 22 5.47 5.47 -12.12
N ASP A 23 6.06 6.42 -12.83
CA ASP A 23 7.30 7.09 -12.42
C ASP A 23 7.05 8.16 -11.33
N SER A 24 5.98 7.99 -10.55
CA SER A 24 5.49 8.96 -9.58
C SER A 24 5.33 8.33 -8.20
N LYS A 25 6.25 8.66 -7.31
CA LYS A 25 6.14 8.31 -5.88
C LYS A 25 4.83 8.81 -5.27
N ASP A 26 4.32 9.96 -5.71
CA ASP A 26 3.10 10.54 -5.15
C ASP A 26 1.86 9.69 -5.45
N GLU A 27 1.80 9.04 -6.62
CA GLU A 27 0.71 8.11 -6.93
C GLU A 27 0.72 6.90 -6.00
N PHE A 28 1.90 6.36 -5.70
CA PHE A 28 2.03 5.27 -4.73
C PHE A 28 1.58 5.70 -3.32
N ILE A 29 1.99 6.88 -2.85
CA ILE A 29 1.58 7.40 -1.55
C ILE A 29 0.08 7.66 -1.50
N GLU A 30 -0.52 8.18 -2.57
CA GLU A 30 -1.95 8.39 -2.66
C GLU A 30 -2.73 7.06 -2.62
N ALA A 31 -2.29 6.07 -3.40
CA ALA A 31 -2.88 4.73 -3.39
C ALA A 31 -2.80 4.09 -2.00
N LEU A 32 -1.62 4.11 -1.39
CA LEU A 32 -1.41 3.61 -0.01
C LEU A 32 -2.34 4.31 0.99
N GLY A 33 -2.52 5.63 0.84
CA GLY A 33 -3.44 6.44 1.64
C GLY A 33 -4.91 6.04 1.46
N LYS A 34 -5.35 5.82 0.21
CA LYS A 34 -6.71 5.36 -0.11
C LYS A 34 -6.99 4.00 0.50
N LEU A 35 -6.10 3.02 0.29
CA LEU A 35 -6.26 1.67 0.82
C LEU A 35 -6.23 1.63 2.35
N SER A 36 -5.37 2.42 2.98
CA SER A 36 -5.35 2.58 4.45
C SER A 36 -6.68 3.12 4.99
N ARG A 37 -7.33 4.03 4.27
CA ARG A 37 -8.66 4.56 4.66
C ARG A 37 -9.76 3.53 4.48
N MET A 38 -9.72 2.77 3.38
CA MET A 38 -10.67 1.68 3.11
C MET A 38 -10.58 0.56 4.15
N LYS A 39 -9.35 0.21 4.57
CA LYS A 39 -9.14 -0.78 5.63
C LYS A 39 -9.60 -0.26 6.99
N GLY A 40 -9.35 1.02 7.27
CA GLY A 40 -9.76 1.71 8.49
C GLY A 40 -8.57 2.23 9.29
N MET A 41 -8.54 3.55 9.51
CA MET A 41 -7.39 4.21 10.15
C MET A 41 -7.16 3.79 11.60
N THR A 42 -8.22 3.37 12.33
CA THR A 42 -8.08 2.83 13.68
C THR A 42 -7.34 1.50 13.66
N GLU A 43 -7.76 0.56 12.81
CA GLU A 43 -7.11 -0.75 12.67
C GLU A 43 -5.64 -0.61 12.25
N ILE A 44 -5.35 0.26 11.29
CA ILE A 44 -3.98 0.52 10.85
C ILE A 44 -3.15 1.15 11.99
N SER A 45 -3.71 2.08 12.75
CA SER A 45 -3.03 2.70 13.90
C SER A 45 -2.63 1.66 14.94
N GLU A 46 -3.54 0.76 15.29
CA GLU A 46 -3.30 -0.34 16.23
C GLU A 46 -2.21 -1.30 15.74
N LYS A 47 -2.31 -1.76 14.48
CA LYS A 47 -1.35 -2.70 13.90
C LYS A 47 0.05 -2.11 13.70
N THR A 48 0.16 -0.83 13.38
CA THR A 48 1.44 -0.17 13.08
C THR A 48 2.13 0.43 14.31
N GLY A 49 1.36 0.66 15.39
CA GLY A 49 1.76 1.45 16.56
C GLY A 49 1.93 2.95 16.26
N LEU A 50 1.46 3.42 15.08
CA LEU A 50 1.52 4.83 14.70
C LEU A 50 0.22 5.52 15.11
N SER A 51 0.31 6.74 15.61
CA SER A 51 -0.90 7.53 15.89
C SER A 51 -1.67 7.83 14.59
N ARG A 52 -3.00 7.98 14.67
CA ARG A 52 -3.83 8.45 13.53
C ARG A 52 -3.31 9.76 12.95
N THR A 53 -2.86 10.70 13.79
CA THR A 53 -2.24 11.96 13.36
C THR A 53 -0.97 11.73 12.54
N SER A 54 -0.11 10.79 12.97
CA SER A 54 1.10 10.43 12.24
C SER A 54 0.77 9.78 10.90
N LEU A 55 -0.24 8.90 10.85
CA LEU A 55 -0.70 8.26 9.62
C LEU A 55 -1.23 9.29 8.62
N TYR A 56 -2.07 10.24 9.04
CA TYR A 56 -2.55 11.30 8.15
C TYR A 56 -1.41 12.18 7.61
N LYS A 57 -0.40 12.50 8.43
CA LYS A 57 0.78 13.25 7.98
C LYS A 57 1.63 12.45 7.00
N ALA A 58 1.75 11.14 7.19
CA ALA A 58 2.56 10.25 6.36
C ALA A 58 1.90 9.95 5.00
N LEU A 59 0.56 10.02 4.92
CA LEU A 59 -0.23 9.61 3.75
C LEU A 59 -0.96 10.78 3.06
N LYS A 60 -0.57 12.03 3.35
CA LYS A 60 -1.07 13.20 2.62
C LYS A 60 -0.40 13.32 1.25
N PRO A 61 -1.03 13.98 0.26
CA PRO A 61 -0.38 14.31 -1.01
C PRO A 61 0.96 15.02 -0.81
N GLY A 62 1.99 14.64 -1.57
CA GLY A 62 3.35 15.19 -1.47
C GLY A 62 4.12 14.81 -0.20
N ALA A 63 3.63 13.85 0.59
CA ALA A 63 4.36 13.37 1.76
C ALA A 63 5.61 12.55 1.37
N ASN A 64 6.60 12.56 2.26
CA ASN A 64 7.79 11.74 2.14
C ASN A 64 7.97 10.82 3.35
N PRO A 65 7.08 9.82 3.55
CA PRO A 65 7.23 8.90 4.66
C PRO A 65 8.49 8.06 4.50
N GLU A 66 9.17 7.81 5.61
CA GLU A 66 10.28 6.88 5.64
C GLU A 66 9.86 5.48 5.17
N PHE A 67 10.76 4.75 4.51
CA PHE A 67 10.49 3.40 4.04
C PHE A 67 9.99 2.47 5.17
N ARG A 68 10.53 2.60 6.39
CA ARG A 68 10.05 1.85 7.56
C ARG A 68 8.56 2.09 7.85
N THR A 69 8.08 3.31 7.65
CA THR A 69 6.66 3.67 7.81
C THR A 69 5.82 3.02 6.72
N ILE A 70 6.29 3.05 5.47
CA ILE A 70 5.63 2.39 4.34
C ILE A 70 5.48 0.89 4.62
N VAL A 71 6.56 0.20 4.98
CA VAL A 71 6.56 -1.24 5.26
C VAL A 71 5.57 -1.59 6.38
N LYS A 72 5.53 -0.81 7.47
CA LYS A 72 4.55 -1.03 8.55
C LYS A 72 3.10 -0.97 8.04
N ILE A 73 2.79 0.01 7.21
CA ILE A 73 1.44 0.20 6.67
C ILE A 73 1.08 -0.94 5.71
N LEU A 74 2.01 -1.35 4.83
CA LEU A 74 1.84 -2.51 3.95
C LEU A 74 1.51 -3.78 4.75
N THR A 75 2.29 -4.07 5.79
CA THR A 75 2.04 -5.22 6.67
C THR A 75 0.67 -5.13 7.34
N ALA A 76 0.25 -3.94 7.79
CA ALA A 76 -1.07 -3.75 8.40
C ALA A 76 -2.23 -3.97 7.42
N LEU A 77 -2.01 -3.70 6.12
CA LEU A 77 -2.92 -3.99 5.02
C LEU A 77 -2.90 -5.48 4.59
N GLY A 78 -1.99 -6.30 5.13
CA GLY A 78 -1.85 -7.71 4.75
C GLY A 78 -1.09 -7.92 3.44
N VAL A 79 -0.29 -6.94 3.01
CA VAL A 79 0.53 -7.01 1.79
C VAL A 79 2.01 -6.81 2.13
N ARG A 80 2.90 -7.13 1.18
CA ARG A 80 4.35 -6.98 1.32
C ARG A 80 4.96 -6.44 0.04
N CYS A 81 6.07 -5.72 0.16
CA CYS A 81 6.86 -5.30 -0.99
C CYS A 81 7.70 -6.48 -1.50
N ILE A 82 7.75 -6.67 -2.81
CA ILE A 82 8.56 -7.69 -3.50
C ILE A 82 9.45 -6.97 -4.53
N VAL A 83 10.65 -7.49 -4.72
CA VAL A 83 11.57 -6.99 -5.75
C VAL A 83 11.47 -7.94 -6.94
N GLU A 84 11.16 -7.39 -8.11
CA GLU A 84 11.04 -8.11 -9.37
C GLU A 84 12.03 -7.55 -10.39
N SER A 85 12.30 -8.30 -11.46
CA SER A 85 13.13 -7.82 -12.56
C SER A 85 12.26 -7.13 -13.59
N ASP A 86 12.63 -5.91 -14.00
CA ASP A 86 11.97 -5.23 -15.13
C ASP A 86 12.10 -6.00 -16.46
N ALA A 87 13.10 -6.88 -16.57
CA ALA A 87 13.32 -7.71 -17.76
C ALA A 87 12.40 -8.94 -17.84
N ILE A 88 11.86 -9.39 -16.70
CA ILE A 88 10.97 -10.56 -16.60
C ILE A 88 9.95 -10.27 -15.48
N PRO A 89 8.79 -9.68 -15.81
CA PRO A 89 7.70 -9.54 -14.85
C PRO A 89 7.28 -10.94 -14.37
N LEU A 90 7.07 -11.11 -13.07
CA LEU A 90 6.39 -12.32 -12.61
C LEU A 90 4.93 -12.24 -13.07
N ASP A 91 4.45 -13.30 -13.71
CA ASP A 91 3.05 -13.46 -14.05
C ASP A 91 2.25 -13.58 -12.74
N VAL A 92 1.76 -12.44 -12.23
CA VAL A 92 0.82 -12.35 -11.10
C VAL A 92 -0.61 -12.26 -11.58
#